data_AF-A0A1N7JK50-F1
#
_entry.id   AF-A0A1N7JK50-F1
#
_cell.length_a   1.000
_cell.length_b   1.000
_cell.length_c   1.000
_cell.angle_alpha   90.00
_cell.angle_beta   90.00
_cell.angle_gamma   90.00
#
_symmetry.space_group_name_H-M   'P 1'
#
loop_
_entity.id
_entity.type
_entity.pdbx_description
1 polymer ?
#
loop_
_entity_poly.entity_id
_entity_poly.type
_entity_poly.pdbx_seq_one_letter_code
_entity_poly.pdbx_strand_id
1 'polypeptide(L)'
;MYKQFTTDVLHLPTFTLNDEGERVEDGWILGVEPKPQSHLCPLCFQESTNHARNKHRILRHAWVSTQETIYIRVPVHRQRCEDCGITWTVKWPEIPVRGNVTVHFKQMIARRCIGQSFEAVSRDLAVPPSTVASWFYTYAEETLAHPADYEAPTALCMDEFAHKRGHSYSVALQDAHTGHVWQTHPGKSRERIQEGLR
;
A
#
# COMPACT_ATOMS: atom_id res chain seq x y z
N MET A 1 -25.32 0.22 6.47
CA MET A 1 -24.65 -1.10 6.51
C MET A 1 -23.95 -1.42 5.19
N TYR A 2 -24.61 -1.32 4.03
CA TYR A 2 -23.99 -1.59 2.72
C TYR A 2 -22.76 -0.74 2.37
N LYS A 3 -22.78 0.57 2.64
CA LYS A 3 -21.66 1.47 2.28
C LYS A 3 -20.34 1.13 3.00
N GLN A 4 -20.43 0.70 4.26
CA GLN A 4 -19.24 0.36 5.05
C GLN A 4 -18.59 -0.92 4.53
N PHE A 5 -19.40 -1.94 4.22
CA PHE A 5 -18.93 -3.15 3.56
C PHE A 5 -18.21 -2.83 2.23
N THR A 6 -18.78 -1.94 1.42
CA THR A 6 -18.15 -1.57 0.14
C THR A 6 -16.82 -0.84 0.32
N THR A 7 -16.68 0.06 1.30
CA THR A 7 -15.37 0.71 1.57
C THR A 7 -14.34 -0.26 2.12
N ASP A 8 -14.75 -1.28 2.86
CA ASP A 8 -13.83 -2.32 3.36
C ASP A 8 -13.32 -3.19 2.20
N VAL A 9 -14.21 -3.59 1.28
CA VAL A 9 -13.83 -4.31 0.04
C VAL A 9 -12.93 -3.46 -0.85
N LEU A 10 -13.13 -2.14 -0.88
CA LEU A 10 -12.26 -1.20 -1.59
C LEU A 10 -11.01 -0.83 -0.80
N HIS A 11 -10.74 -1.40 0.38
CA HIS A 11 -9.57 -1.03 1.20
C HIS A 11 -9.46 0.49 1.46
N LEU A 12 -10.59 1.15 1.70
CA LEU A 12 -10.70 2.59 2.03
C LEU A 12 -11.36 2.81 3.40
N PRO A 13 -10.82 2.25 4.51
CA PRO A 13 -11.48 2.28 5.82
C PRO A 13 -11.64 3.69 6.42
N THR A 14 -10.84 4.68 6.03
CA THR A 14 -11.00 6.07 6.51
C THR A 14 -12.08 6.86 5.75
N PHE A 15 -12.68 6.27 4.72
CA PHE A 15 -13.65 6.94 3.84
C PHE A 15 -15.04 6.31 3.91
N THR A 16 -16.01 7.02 3.34
CA THR A 16 -17.37 6.56 3.06
C THR A 16 -17.70 6.84 1.59
N LEU A 17 -18.43 5.94 0.94
CA LEU A 17 -18.86 6.13 -0.44
C LEU A 17 -20.02 7.13 -0.53
N ASN A 18 -19.98 7.94 -1.59
CA ASN A 18 -21.15 8.65 -2.07
C ASN A 18 -22.16 7.65 -2.67
N ASP A 19 -23.42 8.06 -2.82
CA ASP A 19 -24.47 7.20 -3.39
C ASP A 19 -24.40 7.08 -4.93
N GLU A 20 -23.58 7.89 -5.59
CA GLU A 20 -23.59 8.04 -7.05
C GLU A 20 -22.22 7.74 -7.65
N GLY A 21 -22.13 6.58 -8.32
CA GLY A 21 -21.04 6.23 -9.21
C GLY A 21 -21.27 6.80 -10.61
N GLU A 22 -20.22 7.29 -11.24
CA GLU A 22 -20.24 7.85 -12.60
C GLU A 22 -19.59 6.88 -13.58
N ARG A 23 -20.29 6.53 -14.66
CA ARG A 23 -19.74 5.69 -15.72
C ARG A 23 -18.76 6.50 -16.57
N VAL A 24 -17.59 5.93 -16.84
CA VAL A 24 -16.61 6.45 -17.80
C VAL A 24 -16.31 5.39 -18.86
N GLU A 25 -15.54 5.77 -19.88
CA GLU A 25 -15.23 4.91 -21.04
C GLU A 25 -14.65 3.55 -20.61
N ASP A 26 -13.70 3.55 -19.67
CA ASP A 26 -12.96 2.38 -19.22
C ASP A 26 -13.33 1.92 -17.79
N GLY A 27 -14.52 2.29 -17.29
CA GLY A 27 -15.00 1.82 -15.99
C GLY A 27 -15.87 2.81 -15.23
N TRP A 28 -15.55 3.05 -13.95
CA TRP A 28 -16.39 3.81 -13.04
C TRP A 28 -15.59 4.74 -12.13
N ILE A 29 -16.11 5.94 -11.89
CA ILE A 29 -15.64 6.85 -10.83
C ILE A 29 -16.60 6.75 -9.65
N LEU A 30 -16.08 6.36 -8.50
CA LEU A 30 -16.81 6.36 -7.23
C LEU A 30 -16.36 7.57 -6.39
N GLY A 31 -17.31 8.36 -5.91
CA GLY A 31 -16.98 9.45 -4.99
C GLY A 31 -16.84 8.94 -3.57
N VAL A 32 -15.87 9.49 -2.84
CA VAL A 32 -15.69 9.15 -1.42
C VAL A 32 -15.48 10.40 -0.60
N GLU A 33 -16.01 10.38 0.62
CA GLU A 33 -15.81 11.42 1.61
C GLU A 33 -15.10 10.84 2.84
N PRO A 34 -14.09 11.53 3.40
CA PRO A 34 -13.46 11.12 4.64
C PRO A 34 -14.51 11.00 5.75
N LYS A 35 -14.38 9.97 6.59
CA LYS A 35 -15.17 9.88 7.82
C LYS A 35 -14.88 11.11 8.69
N PRO A 36 -15.88 11.66 9.41
CA PRO A 36 -15.65 12.78 10.31
C PRO A 36 -14.52 12.50 11.30
N GLN A 37 -13.53 13.39 11.33
CA GLN A 37 -12.37 13.32 12.21
C GLN A 37 -12.05 14.72 12.73
N SER A 38 -11.69 14.82 14.01
CA SER A 38 -11.15 16.05 14.57
C SER A 38 -9.67 16.15 14.25
N HIS A 39 -9.24 17.30 13.72
CA HIS A 39 -7.84 17.57 13.44
C HIS A 39 -7.38 18.70 14.36
N LEU A 40 -6.26 18.49 15.04
CA LEU A 40 -5.64 19.49 15.90
C LEU A 40 -4.51 20.20 15.16
N CYS A 41 -4.32 21.48 15.47
CA CYS A 41 -3.21 22.26 14.99
C CYS A 41 -1.88 21.62 15.41
N PRO A 42 -0.95 21.33 14.48
CA PRO A 42 0.33 20.73 14.82
C PRO A 42 1.27 21.67 15.59
N LEU A 43 0.90 22.95 15.77
CA LEU A 43 1.70 23.94 16.51
C LEU A 43 1.12 24.26 17.90
N CYS A 44 -0.16 24.61 17.98
CA CYS A 44 -0.80 25.04 19.23
C CYS A 44 -1.81 24.02 19.80
N PHE A 45 -2.03 22.91 19.11
CA PHE A 45 -2.98 21.85 19.49
C PHE A 45 -4.44 22.29 19.65
N GLN A 46 -4.80 23.50 19.22
CA GLN A 46 -6.19 23.94 19.14
C GLN A 46 -6.91 23.27 17.97
N GLU A 47 -8.25 23.26 18.04
CA GLU A 47 -9.09 22.73 16.96
C GLU A 47 -8.85 23.46 15.65
N SER A 48 -8.93 22.72 14.54
CA SER A 48 -8.87 23.29 13.21
C SER A 48 -10.16 23.06 12.46
N THR A 49 -10.40 23.94 11.49
CA THR A 49 -11.56 23.85 10.61
C THR A 49 -11.14 23.35 9.24
N ASN A 50 -12.02 22.58 8.60
CA ASN A 50 -11.82 22.16 7.24
C ASN A 50 -11.89 23.38 6.30
N HIS A 51 -10.72 23.87 5.90
CA HIS A 51 -10.54 24.89 4.89
C HIS A 51 -10.39 24.23 3.50
N ALA A 52 -11.30 23.31 3.19
CA ALA A 52 -11.38 22.71 1.87
C ALA A 52 -11.86 23.75 0.85
N ARG A 53 -11.27 23.69 -0.35
CA ARG A 53 -11.90 24.25 -1.56
C ARG A 53 -12.60 23.09 -2.28
N ASN A 54 -13.60 23.38 -3.12
CA ASN A 54 -14.26 22.40 -4.01
C ASN A 54 -13.28 21.83 -5.06
N LYS A 55 -12.28 21.09 -4.61
CA LYS A 55 -11.23 20.47 -5.41
C LYS A 55 -11.18 19.00 -5.06
N HIS A 56 -11.16 18.18 -6.09
CA HIS A 56 -11.07 16.74 -5.98
C HIS A 56 -9.90 16.22 -6.81
N ARG A 57 -9.41 15.03 -6.45
CA ARG A 57 -8.50 14.24 -7.26
C ARG A 57 -9.21 12.97 -7.69
N ILE A 58 -9.04 12.60 -8.95
CA ILE A 58 -9.50 11.31 -9.47
C ILE A 58 -8.27 10.40 -9.51
N LEU A 59 -8.33 9.27 -8.80
CA LEU A 59 -7.22 8.35 -8.64
C LEU A 59 -7.61 6.96 -9.11
N ARG A 60 -6.74 6.29 -9.86
CA ARG A 60 -6.92 4.88 -10.19
C ARG A 60 -6.79 4.02 -8.95
N HIS A 61 -7.67 3.03 -8.79
CA HIS A 61 -7.77 2.29 -7.53
C HIS A 61 -7.84 0.79 -7.63
N ALA A 62 -8.72 0.25 -8.48
CA ALA A 62 -8.84 -1.19 -8.68
C ALA A 62 -9.32 -1.52 -10.09
N TRP A 63 -9.42 -2.80 -10.41
CA TRP A 63 -10.07 -3.33 -11.62
C TRP A 63 -11.16 -4.30 -11.21
N VAL A 64 -12.33 -4.20 -11.86
CA VAL A 64 -13.45 -5.14 -11.67
C VAL A 64 -13.30 -6.31 -12.62
N SER A 65 -12.87 -6.04 -13.85
CA SER A 65 -12.66 -7.01 -14.92
C SER A 65 -11.43 -6.61 -15.73
N THR A 66 -11.08 -7.39 -16.75
CA THR A 66 -9.93 -7.10 -17.62
C THR A 66 -10.06 -5.78 -18.38
N GLN A 67 -11.25 -5.18 -18.45
CA GLN A 67 -11.51 -3.95 -19.21
C GLN A 67 -12.06 -2.79 -18.37
N GLU A 68 -12.42 -3.04 -17.10
CA GLU A 68 -13.05 -2.00 -16.26
C GLU A 68 -12.19 -1.64 -15.05
N THR A 69 -11.85 -0.36 -14.96
CA THR A 69 -11.10 0.26 -13.88
C THR A 69 -12.04 1.02 -12.94
N ILE A 70 -11.84 0.84 -11.65
CA ILE A 70 -12.43 1.69 -10.61
C ILE A 70 -11.48 2.86 -10.35
N TYR A 71 -12.04 4.06 -10.45
CA TYR A 71 -11.45 5.31 -10.06
C TYR A 71 -12.14 5.84 -8.79
N ILE A 72 -11.40 6.58 -7.97
CA ILE A 72 -11.92 7.16 -6.74
C ILE A 72 -11.77 8.68 -6.84
N ARG A 73 -12.88 9.39 -6.68
CA ARG A 73 -12.90 10.85 -6.55
C ARG A 73 -12.80 11.19 -5.07
N VAL A 74 -11.62 11.68 -4.67
CA VAL A 74 -11.28 12.06 -3.29
C VAL A 74 -11.21 13.59 -3.17
N PRO A 75 -11.83 14.20 -2.15
CA PRO A 75 -11.69 15.62 -1.88
C PRO A 75 -10.29 15.98 -1.39
N VAL A 76 -9.79 17.16 -1.77
CA VAL A 76 -8.55 17.71 -1.22
C VAL A 76 -8.85 18.32 0.14
N HIS A 77 -8.65 17.53 1.19
CA HIS A 77 -8.95 17.92 2.56
C HIS A 77 -7.81 18.75 3.17
N ARG A 78 -8.10 20.00 3.55
CA ARG A 78 -7.14 20.94 4.13
C ARG A 78 -7.68 21.52 5.42
N GLN A 79 -6.83 21.60 6.41
CA GLN A 79 -7.17 22.12 7.73
C GLN A 79 -6.50 23.48 7.93
N ARG A 80 -7.21 24.39 8.61
CA ARG A 80 -6.69 25.70 9.02
C ARG A 80 -6.93 25.88 10.51
N CYS A 81 -5.88 26.26 11.22
CA CYS A 81 -6.00 26.71 12.60
C CYS A 81 -6.31 28.21 12.60
N GLU A 82 -7.37 28.62 13.29
CA GLU A 82 -7.73 30.04 13.38
C GLU A 82 -6.82 30.80 14.36
N ASP A 83 -6.29 30.14 15.39
CA ASP A 83 -5.36 30.77 16.35
C ASP A 83 -3.98 31.05 15.76
N CYS A 84 -3.39 30.08 15.05
CA CYS A 84 -2.06 30.21 14.46
C CYS A 84 -2.06 30.69 13.00
N GLY A 85 -3.21 30.61 12.31
CA GLY A 85 -3.34 30.90 10.88
C GLY A 85 -2.69 29.87 9.94
N ILE A 86 -2.03 28.83 10.46
CA ILE A 86 -1.38 27.82 9.63
C ILE A 86 -2.40 26.95 8.90
N THR A 87 -2.03 26.49 7.70
CA THR A 87 -2.85 25.60 6.87
C THR A 87 -2.04 24.36 6.50
N TRP A 88 -2.64 23.18 6.58
CA TRP A 88 -2.01 21.93 6.14
C TRP A 88 -2.99 21.04 5.39
N THR A 89 -2.45 20.13 4.57
CA THR A 89 -3.25 19.10 3.90
C THR A 89 -3.26 17.85 4.78
N VAL A 90 -4.45 17.30 5.02
CA VAL A 90 -4.58 16.05 5.79
C VAL A 90 -4.03 14.90 4.94
N LYS A 91 -3.22 14.05 5.58
CA LYS A 91 -2.68 12.85 4.96
C LYS A 91 -3.59 11.68 5.31
N TRP A 92 -3.98 10.91 4.31
CA TRP A 92 -4.76 9.69 4.48
C TRP A 92 -3.87 8.49 4.14
N PRO A 93 -3.83 7.43 4.97
CA PRO A 93 -3.01 6.24 4.70
C PRO A 93 -3.24 5.64 3.31
N GLU A 94 -4.47 5.66 2.82
CA GLU A 94 -4.87 5.04 1.56
C GLU A 94 -4.60 5.92 0.33
N ILE A 95 -4.42 7.23 0.54
CA ILE A 95 -4.34 8.23 -0.53
C ILE A 95 -2.95 8.88 -0.54
N PRO A 96 -2.12 8.59 -1.56
CA PRO A 96 -0.82 9.23 -1.70
C PRO A 96 -0.95 10.76 -1.81
N VAL A 97 -0.06 11.48 -1.13
CA VAL A 97 -0.01 12.96 -1.15
C VAL A 97 0.12 13.51 -2.58
N ARG A 98 0.82 12.77 -3.45
CA ARG A 98 1.00 13.08 -4.88
C ARG A 98 0.76 11.85 -5.74
N GLY A 99 0.49 12.08 -7.03
CA GLY A 99 0.25 11.02 -8.01
C GLY A 99 -1.22 10.85 -8.38
N ASN A 100 -1.49 9.89 -9.26
CA ASN A 100 -2.79 9.62 -9.88
C ASN A 100 -3.34 8.22 -9.54
N VAL A 101 -2.75 7.53 -8.56
CA VAL A 101 -3.20 6.21 -8.10
C VAL A 101 -3.26 6.16 -6.57
N THR A 102 -4.11 5.28 -6.03
CA THR A 102 -4.21 5.03 -4.58
C THR A 102 -3.09 4.11 -4.08
N VAL A 103 -2.90 4.01 -2.76
CA VAL A 103 -1.96 3.04 -2.17
C VAL A 103 -2.38 1.61 -2.50
N HIS A 104 -3.68 1.31 -2.38
CA HIS A 104 -4.22 0.00 -2.71
C HIS A 104 -3.87 -0.43 -4.15
N PHE A 105 -4.04 0.47 -5.12
CA PHE A 105 -3.68 0.20 -6.52
C PHE A 105 -2.22 -0.21 -6.70
N LYS A 106 -1.29 0.47 -6.02
CA LYS A 106 0.13 0.14 -6.06
C LYS A 106 0.38 -1.27 -5.53
N GLN A 107 -0.25 -1.61 -4.41
CA GLN A 107 -0.16 -2.94 -3.80
C GLN A 107 -0.75 -4.03 -4.70
N MET A 108 -1.87 -3.75 -5.39
CA MET A 108 -2.44 -4.68 -6.37
C MET A 108 -1.45 -4.98 -7.51
N ILE A 109 -0.78 -3.95 -8.03
CA ILE A 109 0.25 -4.12 -9.07
C ILE A 109 1.43 -4.94 -8.55
N ALA A 110 1.95 -4.58 -7.38
CA ALA A 110 3.07 -5.28 -6.79
C ALA A 110 2.77 -6.77 -6.58
N ARG A 111 1.58 -7.10 -6.05
CA ARG A 111 1.12 -8.48 -5.90
C ARG A 111 0.98 -9.20 -7.24
N ARG A 112 0.53 -8.50 -8.30
CA ARG A 112 0.42 -9.07 -9.64
C ARG A 112 1.77 -9.44 -10.26
N CYS A 113 2.85 -8.77 -9.85
CA CYS A 113 4.21 -9.12 -10.27
C CYS A 113 4.71 -10.44 -9.68
N ILE A 114 4.06 -10.98 -8.64
CA ILE A 114 4.45 -12.28 -8.08
C ILE A 114 4.16 -13.37 -9.12
N GLY A 115 5.24 -13.95 -9.67
CA GLY A 115 5.16 -14.96 -10.72
C GLY A 115 4.99 -14.41 -12.15
N GLN A 116 5.11 -13.10 -12.36
CA GLN A 116 5.02 -12.46 -13.67
C GLN A 116 6.18 -11.48 -13.91
N SER A 117 6.57 -11.26 -15.17
CA SER A 117 7.58 -10.24 -15.48
C SER A 117 6.99 -8.84 -15.37
N PHE A 118 7.82 -7.85 -15.03
CA PHE A 118 7.38 -6.45 -14.96
C PHE A 118 6.86 -5.94 -16.30
N GLU A 119 7.41 -6.41 -17.42
CA GLU A 119 6.95 -6.08 -18.78
C GLU A 119 5.56 -6.64 -19.08
N ALA A 120 5.25 -7.84 -18.61
CA ALA A 120 3.93 -8.43 -18.76
C ALA A 120 2.88 -7.61 -17.99
N VAL A 121 3.14 -7.35 -16.71
CA VAL A 121 2.25 -6.55 -15.86
C VAL A 121 2.11 -5.12 -16.39
N SER A 122 3.19 -4.53 -16.89
CA SER A 122 3.19 -3.20 -17.51
C SER A 122 2.24 -3.10 -18.70
N ARG A 123 2.28 -4.07 -19.62
CA ARG A 123 1.38 -4.12 -20.78
C ARG A 123 -0.06 -4.31 -20.36
N ASP A 124 -0.32 -5.26 -19.46
CA ASP A 124 -1.67 -5.59 -19.02
C ASP A 124 -2.36 -4.43 -18.32
N LEU A 125 -1.62 -3.65 -17.53
CA LEU A 125 -2.18 -2.61 -16.67
C LEU A 125 -1.92 -1.20 -17.19
N ALA A 126 -1.29 -1.04 -18.34
CA ALA A 126 -0.91 0.26 -18.92
C ALA A 126 -0.15 1.17 -17.94
N VAL A 127 0.82 0.59 -17.20
CA VAL A 127 1.70 1.32 -16.28
C VAL A 127 3.15 1.15 -16.74
N PRO A 128 3.97 2.21 -16.79
CA PRO A 128 5.36 2.09 -17.23
C PRO A 128 6.15 1.04 -16.43
N PRO A 129 7.00 0.20 -17.07
CA PRO A 129 7.70 -0.88 -16.38
C PRO A 129 8.56 -0.41 -15.20
N SER A 130 9.19 0.77 -15.31
CA SER A 130 9.97 1.38 -14.23
C SER A 130 9.11 1.74 -13.01
N THR A 131 7.87 2.16 -13.25
CA THR A 131 6.90 2.48 -12.18
C THR A 131 6.40 1.20 -11.52
N VAL A 132 6.11 0.16 -12.31
CA VAL A 132 5.76 -1.18 -11.80
C VAL A 132 6.87 -1.71 -10.91
N ALA A 133 8.12 -1.68 -11.38
CA ALA A 133 9.28 -2.13 -10.62
C ALA A 133 9.44 -1.32 -9.31
N SER A 134 9.31 0.00 -9.37
CA SER A 134 9.39 0.86 -8.17
C SER A 134 8.32 0.48 -7.14
N TRP A 135 7.07 0.30 -7.54
CA TRP A 135 6.00 -0.10 -6.62
C TRP A 135 6.20 -1.51 -6.08
N PHE A 136 6.72 -2.43 -6.88
CA PHE A 136 7.06 -3.77 -6.42
C PHE A 136 8.13 -3.74 -5.34
N TYR A 137 9.25 -3.03 -5.56
CA TYR A 137 10.32 -2.99 -4.56
C TYR A 137 9.90 -2.29 -3.26
N THR A 138 9.13 -1.21 -3.33
CA THR A 138 8.55 -0.58 -2.14
C THR A 138 7.63 -1.55 -1.39
N TYR A 139 6.75 -2.27 -2.10
CA TYR A 139 5.89 -3.27 -1.48
C TYR A 139 6.69 -4.44 -0.87
N ALA A 140 7.73 -4.91 -1.56
CA ALA A 140 8.58 -5.99 -1.09
C ALA A 140 9.33 -5.62 0.17
N GLU A 141 9.80 -4.38 0.29
CA GLU A 141 10.43 -3.84 1.50
C GLU A 141 9.42 -3.74 2.65
N GLU A 142 8.21 -3.22 2.41
CA GLU A 142 7.13 -3.13 3.41
C GLU A 142 6.58 -4.49 3.87
N THR A 143 6.73 -5.54 3.05
CA THR A 143 6.21 -6.90 3.33
C THR A 143 7.30 -7.88 3.75
N LEU A 144 8.57 -7.45 3.75
CA LEU A 144 9.68 -8.32 4.13
C LEU A 144 9.52 -8.67 5.62
N ALA A 145 9.60 -9.97 5.94
CA ALA A 145 9.59 -10.38 7.33
C ALA A 145 10.86 -9.86 8.04
N HIS A 146 10.67 -9.04 9.07
CA HIS A 146 11.73 -8.62 9.95
C HIS A 146 11.61 -9.34 11.29
N PRO A 147 12.72 -9.88 11.83
CA PRO A 147 12.73 -10.54 13.14
C PRO A 147 12.10 -9.70 14.26
N ALA A 148 12.20 -8.38 14.19
CA ALA A 148 11.65 -7.45 15.17
C ALA A 148 10.11 -7.39 15.19
N ASP A 149 9.45 -7.83 14.12
CA ASP A 149 7.99 -7.80 13.99
C ASP A 149 7.32 -9.02 14.62
N TYR A 150 8.10 -10.03 15.03
CA TYR A 150 7.61 -11.33 15.50
C TYR A 150 8.31 -11.77 16.79
N GLU A 151 7.64 -12.60 17.58
CA GLU A 151 8.30 -13.28 18.69
C GLU A 151 9.40 -14.21 18.16
N ALA A 152 10.54 -14.26 18.86
CA ALA A 152 11.65 -15.10 18.45
C ALA A 152 11.24 -16.58 18.50
N PRO A 153 11.37 -17.34 17.39
CA PRO A 153 10.97 -18.72 17.35
C PRO A 153 11.85 -19.59 18.24
N THR A 154 11.24 -20.55 18.94
CA THR A 154 11.97 -21.51 19.79
C THR A 154 12.64 -22.63 19.00
N ALA A 155 12.18 -22.86 17.76
CA ALA A 155 12.74 -23.83 16.83
C ALA A 155 12.63 -23.29 15.40
N LEU A 156 13.70 -23.46 14.61
CA LEU A 156 13.78 -22.99 13.24
C LEU A 156 13.94 -24.15 12.26
N CYS A 157 13.17 -24.11 11.18
CA CYS A 157 13.45 -24.80 9.94
C CYS A 157 14.34 -23.91 9.06
N MET A 158 15.35 -24.50 8.44
CA MET A 158 16.31 -23.79 7.60
C MET A 158 16.32 -24.42 6.20
N ASP A 159 16.09 -23.61 5.17
CA ASP A 159 16.15 -24.06 3.77
C ASP A 159 17.00 -23.12 2.91
N GLU A 160 17.71 -23.68 1.93
CA GLU A 160 18.58 -22.92 1.02
C GLU A 160 17.92 -22.72 -0.35
N PHE A 161 17.98 -21.50 -0.89
CA PHE A 161 17.45 -21.22 -2.22
C PHE A 161 18.41 -20.35 -3.04
N ALA A 162 18.49 -20.65 -4.34
CA ALA A 162 19.35 -19.95 -5.29
C ALA A 162 18.58 -18.82 -6.01
N HIS A 163 19.21 -17.66 -6.18
CA HIS A 163 18.53 -16.46 -6.71
C HIS A 163 18.50 -16.45 -8.24
N LYS A 164 19.54 -17.03 -8.88
CA LYS A 164 19.74 -17.11 -10.34
C LYS A 164 20.69 -18.26 -10.70
N ARG A 165 20.88 -18.52 -12.00
CA ARG A 165 21.99 -19.30 -12.57
C ARG A 165 23.33 -18.62 -12.22
N GLY A 166 23.89 -18.88 -11.05
CA GLY A 166 25.13 -18.23 -10.61
C GLY A 166 25.60 -18.54 -9.19
N HIS A 167 25.10 -19.60 -8.55
CA HIS A 167 25.54 -20.04 -7.21
C HIS A 167 25.44 -18.98 -6.08
N SER A 168 24.56 -17.98 -6.23
CA SER A 168 24.19 -17.09 -5.12
C SER A 168 23.02 -17.68 -4.33
N TYR A 169 23.31 -18.09 -3.09
CA TYR A 169 22.36 -18.71 -2.18
C TYR A 169 21.94 -17.72 -1.09
N SER A 170 20.68 -17.81 -0.68
CA SER A 170 20.21 -17.28 0.59
C SER A 170 19.55 -18.41 1.36
N VAL A 171 19.41 -18.18 2.66
CA VAL A 171 18.79 -19.09 3.58
C VAL A 171 17.48 -18.48 4.03
N ALA A 172 16.39 -19.26 3.97
CA ALA A 172 15.14 -18.93 4.63
C ALA A 172 15.16 -19.56 6.03
N LEU A 173 14.88 -18.75 7.04
CA LEU A 173 14.67 -19.20 8.41
C LEU A 173 13.18 -19.12 8.69
N GLN A 174 12.56 -20.26 8.97
CA GLN A 174 11.14 -20.40 9.19
C GLN A 174 10.90 -20.91 10.61
N ASP A 175 9.94 -20.34 11.31
CA ASP A 175 9.47 -20.90 12.57
C ASP A 175 8.88 -22.29 12.33
N ALA A 176 9.45 -23.30 13.00
CA ALA A 176 9.07 -24.70 12.83
C ALA A 176 7.65 -25.01 13.32
N HIS A 177 7.07 -24.17 14.19
CA HIS A 177 5.75 -24.37 14.75
C HIS A 177 4.65 -23.69 13.93
N THR A 178 4.91 -22.47 13.47
CA THR A 178 3.91 -21.68 12.73
C THR A 178 4.03 -21.81 11.21
N GLY A 179 5.19 -22.23 10.70
CA GLY A 179 5.50 -22.19 9.28
C GLY A 179 5.69 -20.77 8.75
N HIS A 180 5.80 -19.76 9.61
CA HIS A 180 6.07 -18.40 9.20
C HIS A 180 7.55 -18.22 8.85
N VAL A 181 7.86 -17.59 7.71
CA VAL A 181 9.25 -17.22 7.36
C VAL A 181 9.66 -16.06 8.25
N TRP A 182 10.47 -16.35 9.27
CA TRP A 182 10.95 -15.38 10.24
C TRP A 182 11.89 -14.35 9.61
N GLN A 183 12.77 -14.80 8.71
CA GLN A 183 13.61 -13.91 7.90
C GLN A 183 14.28 -14.67 6.75
N THR A 184 14.88 -13.91 5.83
CA THR A 184 15.79 -14.43 4.81
C THR A 184 17.15 -13.76 4.94
N HIS A 185 18.23 -14.53 4.80
CA HIS A 185 19.59 -14.02 4.96
C HIS A 185 20.49 -14.42 3.77
N PRO A 186 21.27 -13.49 3.19
CA PRO A 186 22.16 -13.80 2.08
C PRO A 186 23.35 -14.66 2.54
N GLY A 187 23.68 -15.66 1.72
CA GLY A 187 24.78 -16.59 1.97
C GLY A 187 24.40 -17.78 2.83
N LYS A 188 25.10 -18.90 2.61
CA LYS A 188 24.86 -20.18 3.28
C LYS A 188 26.03 -20.69 4.13
N SER A 189 27.07 -19.87 4.30
CA SER A 189 28.16 -20.26 5.20
C SER A 189 27.68 -20.25 6.64
N ARG A 190 28.35 -21.03 7.49
CA ARG A 190 28.06 -21.05 8.92
C ARG A 190 28.15 -19.66 9.54
N GLU A 191 29.15 -18.85 9.16
CA GLU A 191 29.26 -17.47 9.69
C GLU A 191 28.06 -16.63 9.30
N ARG A 192 27.62 -16.69 8.04
CA ARG A 192 26.45 -15.95 7.54
C ARG A 192 25.16 -16.36 8.25
N ILE A 193 24.96 -17.65 8.49
CA ILE A 193 23.80 -18.12 9.23
C ILE A 193 23.86 -17.63 10.69
N GLN A 194 25.03 -17.67 11.32
CA GLN A 194 25.21 -17.17 12.69
C GLN A 194 25.02 -15.65 12.79
N GLU A 195 25.34 -14.88 11.76
CA GLU A 195 25.02 -13.46 11.66
C GLU A 195 23.50 -13.24 11.63
N GLY A 196 22.78 -14.01 10.80
CA GLY A 196 21.32 -13.91 10.71
C GLY A 196 20.60 -14.30 12.00
N LEU A 197 21.13 -15.24 12.79
CA LEU A 197 20.49 -15.69 14.04
C LEU A 197 20.66 -14.73 15.24
N ARG A 198 21.37 -13.62 15.09
CA ARG A 198 21.57 -12.62 16.15
C ARG A 198 20.45 -11.59 16.15
#